data_AF-A0A9D1TSS0-F1
#
_entry.id   AF-A0A9D1TSS0-F1
#
_cell.length_a   1.000
_cell.length_b   1.000
_cell.length_c   1.000
_cell.angle_alpha   90.00
_cell.angle_beta   90.00
_cell.angle_gamma   90.00
#
_symmetry.space_group_name_H-M   'P 1'
#
loop_
_entity.id
_entity.type
_entity.pdbx_description
1 polymer ?
#
loop_
_entity_poly.entity_id
_entity_poly.type
_entity_poly.pdbx_seq_one_letter_code
_entity_poly.pdbx_strand_id
1 'polypeptide(L)'
;MFEKDGTAVYQAYEQQILGEVVVKGNTIVREQLAPVKKAQSCRDFMLRSVVFLLTQQFDEVAVSYVDPYFKTLGFAETDGGMRQKSQLIVFPSQCGAHGAK
;
A
#
# COMPACT_ATOMS: atom_id res chain seq x y z
N MET A 1 20.48 -6.39 -15.81
CA MET A 1 21.23 -7.25 -16.75
C MET A 1 22.50 -7.77 -16.07
N PHE A 2 22.50 -9.05 -15.69
CA PHE A 2 23.72 -9.81 -15.44
C PHE A 2 23.73 -10.94 -16.47
N GLU A 3 24.82 -11.06 -17.22
CA GLU A 3 25.04 -12.20 -18.11
C GLU A 3 25.76 -13.31 -17.37
N LYS A 4 25.24 -14.53 -17.53
CA LYS A 4 26.06 -15.73 -17.58
C LYS A 4 25.63 -16.43 -18.87
N ASP A 5 26.61 -16.82 -19.69
CA ASP A 5 26.46 -17.63 -20.91
C ASP A 5 26.10 -16.91 -22.23
N GLY A 6 26.87 -15.86 -22.59
CA GLY A 6 27.06 -15.45 -24.00
C GLY A 6 25.80 -14.97 -24.75
N THR A 7 24.75 -14.61 -24.02
CA THR A 7 23.50 -14.08 -24.58
C THR A 7 23.32 -12.65 -24.11
N ALA A 8 23.22 -11.71 -25.06
CA ALA A 8 22.95 -10.30 -24.77
C ALA A 8 21.52 -10.12 -24.22
N VAL A 9 21.38 -10.03 -22.91
CA VAL A 9 20.10 -9.77 -22.23
C VAL A 9 19.86 -8.27 -22.08
N TYR A 10 19.33 -7.60 -23.10
CA TYR A 10 18.81 -6.25 -22.94
C TYR A 10 17.60 -6.26 -21.98
N GLN A 11 17.82 -5.85 -20.73
CA GLN A 11 16.73 -5.48 -19.81
C GLN A 11 16.52 -3.98 -19.90
N ALA A 12 15.60 -3.56 -20.77
CA ALA A 12 15.00 -2.25 -20.65
C ALA A 12 14.21 -2.24 -19.34
N TYR A 13 14.70 -1.51 -18.33
CA TYR A 13 13.87 -1.14 -17.19
C TYR A 13 12.94 -0.02 -17.64
N GLU A 14 11.94 -0.38 -18.45
CA GLU A 14 10.74 0.45 -18.57
C GLU A 14 10.19 0.62 -17.16
N GLN A 15 9.71 1.83 -16.84
CA GLN A 15 9.18 2.17 -15.52
C GLN A 15 8.06 1.17 -15.14
N GLN A 16 8.41 0.13 -14.38
CA GLN A 16 7.47 -0.90 -14.02
C GLN A 16 6.61 -0.41 -12.87
N ILE A 17 5.31 -0.27 -13.11
CA ILE A 17 4.34 0.02 -12.06
C ILE A 17 4.24 -1.21 -11.16
N LEU A 18 4.72 -1.08 -9.92
CA LEU A 18 4.73 -2.17 -8.92
C LEU A 18 3.40 -2.29 -8.17
N GLY A 19 2.59 -1.23 -8.19
CA GLY A 19 1.26 -1.19 -7.62
C GLY A 19 0.54 0.12 -7.92
N GLU A 20 -0.77 0.10 -7.77
CA GLU A 20 -1.65 1.24 -7.93
C GLU A 20 -2.64 1.28 -6.76
N VAL A 21 -2.94 2.49 -6.26
CA VAL A 21 -4.09 2.74 -5.39
C VAL A 21 -4.92 3.84 -6.03
N VAL A 22 -6.21 3.58 -6.21
CA VAL A 22 -7.15 4.57 -6.72
C VAL A 22 -7.94 5.14 -5.56
N VAL A 23 -8.02 6.46 -5.54
CA VAL A 23 -8.70 7.24 -4.50
C VAL A 23 -9.73 8.16 -5.14
N LYS A 24 -10.89 8.29 -4.49
CA LYS A 24 -11.92 9.28 -4.83
C LYS A 24 -12.22 10.13 -3.60
N GLY A 25 -11.79 11.39 -3.60
CA GLY A 25 -11.87 12.25 -2.42
C GLY A 25 -11.03 11.68 -1.27
N ASN A 26 -11.65 11.43 -0.12
CA ASN A 26 -11.01 10.82 1.04
C ASN A 26 -11.11 9.28 1.06
N THR A 27 -11.62 8.65 0.01
CA THR A 27 -11.96 7.23 -0.01
C THR A 27 -11.04 6.43 -0.93
N ILE A 28 -10.35 5.43 -0.40
CA ILE A 28 -9.64 4.41 -1.19
C ILE A 28 -10.68 3.47 -1.82
N VAL A 29 -10.69 3.39 -3.15
CA VAL A 29 -11.70 2.62 -3.90
C VAL A 29 -11.18 1.27 -4.39
N ARG A 30 -9.89 1.19 -4.72
CA ARG A 30 -9.24 -0.06 -5.09
C ARG A 30 -7.72 0.04 -4.95
N GLU A 31 -7.09 -1.12 -4.93
CA GLU A 31 -5.65 -1.28 -5.04
C GLU A 31 -5.31 -2.45 -5.96
N GLN A 32 -4.14 -2.40 -6.57
CA GLN A 32 -3.59 -3.48 -7.39
C GLN A 32 -2.08 -3.57 -7.16
N LEU A 33 -1.54 -4.79 -7.21
CA LEU A 33 -0.11 -5.05 -7.12
C LEU A 33 0.36 -5.85 -8.32
N ALA A 34 1.56 -5.55 -8.79
CA ALA A 34 2.25 -6.40 -9.74
C ALA A 34 2.67 -7.72 -9.06
N PRO A 35 2.72 -8.85 -9.79
CA PRO A 35 3.14 -10.15 -9.25
C PRO A 35 4.67 -10.20 -9.09
N VAL A 36 5.21 -9.45 -8.12
CA VAL A 36 6.65 -9.32 -7.88
C VAL A 36 7.07 -9.97 -6.56
N LYS A 37 8.36 -10.31 -6.45
CA LYS A 37 8.94 -10.71 -5.15
C LYS A 37 8.74 -9.56 -4.15
N LYS A 38 8.31 -9.88 -2.93
CA LYS A 38 7.96 -8.92 -1.87
C LYS A 38 6.74 -8.03 -2.18
N ALA A 39 5.78 -8.50 -2.98
CA ALA A 39 4.52 -7.78 -3.24
C ALA A 39 3.84 -7.25 -1.96
N GLN A 40 3.89 -8.00 -0.85
CA GLN A 40 3.32 -7.56 0.43
C GLN A 40 4.04 -6.35 1.05
N SER A 41 5.36 -6.24 0.89
CA SER A 41 6.12 -5.07 1.34
C SER A 41 5.83 -3.86 0.48
N CYS A 42 5.68 -4.05 -0.84
CA CYS A 42 5.23 -3.00 -1.74
C CYS A 42 3.82 -2.52 -1.38
N ARG A 43 2.92 -3.45 -1.05
CA ARG A 43 1.56 -3.17 -0.58
C ARG A 43 1.55 -2.29 0.67
N ASP A 44 2.27 -2.70 1.71
CA ASP A 44 2.30 -1.94 2.97
C ASP A 44 2.84 -0.53 2.75
N PHE A 45 3.97 -0.39 2.04
CA PHE A 45 4.53 0.92 1.73
C PHE A 45 3.52 1.80 0.99
N MET A 46 2.93 1.27 -0.08
CA MET A 46 1.99 1.99 -0.93
C MET A 46 0.74 2.45 -0.17
N LEU A 47 0.07 1.54 0.55
CA LEU A 47 -1.14 1.88 1.29
C LEU A 47 -0.84 2.82 2.45
N ARG A 48 0.26 2.62 3.17
CA ARG A 48 0.69 3.51 4.25
C ARG A 48 0.95 4.93 3.74
N SER A 49 1.64 5.06 2.61
CA SER A 49 1.89 6.36 1.97
C SER A 49 0.59 7.04 1.55
N VAL A 50 -0.34 6.31 0.92
CA VAL A 50 -1.62 6.88 0.50
C VAL A 50 -2.46 7.31 1.69
N VAL A 51 -2.60 6.45 2.71
CA VAL A 51 -3.34 6.79 3.93
C VAL A 51 -2.74 8.02 4.61
N PHE A 52 -1.41 8.09 4.74
CA PHE A 52 -0.72 9.26 5.28
C PHE A 52 -1.02 10.53 4.48
N LEU A 53 -0.95 10.48 3.14
CA LEU A 53 -1.26 11.65 2.31
C LEU A 53 -2.72 12.10 2.45
N LEU A 54 -3.66 11.16 2.66
CA LEU A 54 -5.06 11.49 2.90
C LEU A 54 -5.27 12.11 4.28
N THR A 55 -4.52 11.68 5.31
CA THR A 55 -4.62 12.31 6.64
C THR A 55 -4.14 13.75 6.66
N GLN A 56 -3.29 14.16 5.71
CA GLN A 56 -2.85 15.55 5.58
C GLN A 56 -3.90 16.46 4.92
N GLN A 57 -4.91 15.89 4.23
CA GLN A 57 -5.86 16.63 3.39
C GLN A 57 -7.30 16.56 3.89
N PHE A 58 -7.65 15.51 4.65
CA PHE A 58 -9.01 15.25 5.08
C PHE A 58 -9.05 14.92 6.57
N ASP A 59 -10.14 15.28 7.26
CA ASP A 59 -10.33 14.98 8.69
C ASP A 59 -10.63 13.49 8.96
N GLU A 60 -11.08 12.78 7.94
CA GLU A 60 -11.42 11.36 7.97
C GLU A 60 -10.94 10.69 6.68
N VAL A 61 -10.45 9.46 6.79
CA VAL A 61 -10.10 8.60 5.67
C VAL A 61 -11.05 7.41 5.62
N ALA A 62 -11.48 7.04 4.42
CA ALA A 62 -12.38 5.91 4.18
C ALA A 62 -11.77 4.90 3.20
N VAL A 63 -12.25 3.67 3.27
CA VAL A 63 -11.96 2.56 2.36
C VAL A 63 -13.29 1.95 1.96
N SER A 64 -13.56 1.81 0.67
CA SER A 64 -14.86 1.29 0.17
C SER A 64 -15.02 -0.24 0.26
N TYR A 65 -14.04 -0.91 0.88
CA TYR A 65 -13.99 -2.35 1.06
C TYR A 65 -13.43 -2.68 2.45
N VAL A 66 -13.72 -3.88 2.93
CA VAL A 66 -13.17 -4.39 4.19
C VAL A 66 -11.86 -5.12 3.90
N ASP A 67 -10.78 -4.68 4.53
CA ASP A 67 -9.48 -5.34 4.48
C ASP A 67 -8.81 -5.35 5.86
N PRO A 68 -8.37 -6.53 6.35
CA PRO A 68 -7.69 -6.65 7.65
C PRO A 68 -6.46 -5.73 7.81
N TYR A 69 -5.79 -5.36 6.71
CA TYR A 69 -4.67 -4.42 6.75
C TYR A 69 -5.05 -3.09 7.40
N PHE A 70 -6.19 -2.50 7.06
CA PHE A 70 -6.57 -1.19 7.60
C PHE A 70 -6.92 -1.24 9.09
N LYS A 71 -7.29 -2.41 9.62
CA LYS A 71 -7.45 -2.60 11.09
C LYS A 71 -6.14 -2.33 11.82
N THR A 72 -5.00 -2.67 11.21
CA THR A 72 -3.67 -2.40 11.79
C THR A 72 -3.33 -0.91 11.87
N LEU A 73 -4.01 -0.09 11.06
CA LEU A 73 -3.89 1.36 11.06
C LEU A 73 -4.98 2.04 11.92
N GLY A 74 -5.81 1.24 12.59
CA GLY A 74 -6.88 1.69 13.47
C GLY A 74 -8.23 1.86 12.79
N PHE A 75 -8.42 1.47 11.52
CA PHE A 75 -9.72 1.59 10.86
C PHE A 75 -10.75 0.64 11.46
N ALA A 76 -11.98 1.12 11.59
CA ALA A 76 -13.13 0.34 11.99
C ALA A 76 -14.03 0.06 10.78
N GLU A 77 -14.71 -1.09 10.80
CA GLU A 77 -15.74 -1.42 9.81
C GLU A 77 -16.98 -0.51 10.01
N THR A 78 -17.58 -0.12 8.89
CA THR A 78 -18.79 0.71 8.82
C THR A 78 -19.68 0.18 7.69
N ASP A 79 -20.92 0.65 7.59
CA ASP A 79 -21.78 0.30 6.45
C ASP A 79 -21.12 0.73 5.12
N GLY A 80 -20.70 -0.26 4.33
CA GLY A 80 -20.07 -0.04 3.02
C GLY A 80 -18.54 0.07 3.00
N GLY A 81 -17.84 -0.29 4.08
CA GLY A 81 -16.38 -0.38 4.07
C GLY A 81 -15.73 -0.11 5.44
N MET A 82 -14.65 0.68 5.45
CA MET A 82 -13.92 1.01 6.68
C MET A 82 -13.61 2.50 6.76
N ARG A 83 -13.57 3.06 7.97
CA ARG A 83 -13.29 4.49 8.20
C ARG A 83 -12.43 4.74 9.44
N GLN A 84 -11.71 5.86 9.46
CA GLN A 84 -11.04 6.39 10.64
C GLN A 84 -10.79 7.90 10.54
N LYS A 85 -10.94 8.61 11.66
CA LYS A 85 -10.52 10.00 11.80
C LYS A 85 -9.01 10.11 11.65
N SER A 86 -8.54 11.07 10.87
CA SER A 86 -7.12 11.22 10.51
C SER A 86 -6.19 11.31 11.72
N GLN A 87 -6.61 12.03 12.77
CA GLN A 87 -5.85 12.16 14.02
C GLN A 87 -5.76 10.87 14.87
N LEU A 88 -6.57 9.85 14.57
CA LEU A 88 -6.60 8.57 15.26
C LEU A 88 -5.96 7.44 14.44
N ILE A 89 -5.56 7.70 13.20
CA ILE A 89 -4.85 6.72 12.37
C ILE A 89 -3.45 6.51 12.94
N VAL A 90 -3.10 5.26 13.18
CA VAL A 90 -1.78 4.87 13.67
C VAL A 90 -0.92 4.35 12.54
N PHE A 91 0.36 4.71 12.56
CA PHE A 91 1.36 4.17 11.64
C PHE A 91 2.39 3.38 12.45
N PRO A 92 2.15 2.08 12.72
CA PRO A 92 3.07 1.27 13.50
C PRO A 92 4.47 1.29 12.89
N SER A 93 5.50 1.44 13.71
CA SER A 93 6.91 1.47 13.31
C SER A 93 7.47 0.13 12.84
N GLN A 94 6.63 -0.91 12.69
CA GLN A 94 7.00 -2.19 12.10
C GLN A 94 7.21 -2.04 10.59
N CYS A 95 8.25 -1.31 10.19
CA CYS A 95 8.87 -1.50 8.89
C CYS A 95 9.42 -2.93 8.86
N GLY A 96 8.81 -3.79 8.05
CA GLY A 96 9.15 -5.21 7.98
C GLY A 96 10.62 -5.45 7.57
N ALA A 97 11.42 -5.94 8.52
CA ALA A 97 12.56 -6.89 8.35
C ALA A 97 13.34 -7.19 9.66
N HIS A 98 12.76 -7.02 10.86
CA HIS A 98 13.45 -7.31 12.13
C HIS A 98 12.79 -8.41 12.97
N GLY A 99 12.27 -9.45 12.31
CA GLY A 99 11.56 -10.54 12.98
C GLY A 99 11.94 -11.97 12.57
N ALA A 100 13.01 -12.16 11.80
CA ALA A 100 13.56 -13.49 11.57
C ALA A 100 14.92 -13.58 12.29
N LYS A 101 14.89 -14.02 13.54
CA LYS A 101 16.02 -14.73 14.15
C LYS A 101 15.79 -16.22 13.96
#